data_AF-A0A965EFY8-F1
#
_entry.id   AF-A0A965EFY8-F1
#
_cell.length_a   1.000
_cell.length_b   1.000
_cell.length_c   1.000
_cell.angle_alpha   90.00
_cell.angle_beta   90.00
_cell.angle_gamma   90.00
#
_symmetry.space_group_name_H-M   'P 1'
#
loop_
_entity.id
_entity.type
_entity.pdbx_description
1 polymer ?
#
loop_
_entity_poly.entity_id
_entity_poly.type
_entity_poly.pdbx_seq_one_letter_code
_entity_poly.pdbx_strand_id
1 'polypeptide(L)'
;DKRFFDLYRIQLSSEQEGNVYPATLVYKNEEGYDISSISNDDRYIALTKTITTTNNEMYLLDTQSGKVKHLSPHEGDVSFNPQYFSLDGKKLFYTTDEGSEFAYLASYDIATGEKEKVEEAAWDIMGSYISRNGTYRVTVINNDARTEIKIYDESYGGKELKIEGLPEGDVTGVNISDSEKLMSFYVTSSKSPANLFVYNFETKEVKQLTNSMSKEINPEHLVAGEVVRFKSFDGMEIPCLLYKPKTLAEYSTLVGIVQKCIVH
;
A
#
# COMPACT_ATOMS: atom_id res chain seq x y z
N ASP A 1 -31.60 -4.89 2.75
CA ASP A 1 -31.70 -5.73 1.53
C ASP A 1 -30.77 -6.93 1.75
N LYS A 2 -31.11 -8.16 1.35
CA LYS A 2 -30.20 -9.32 1.57
C LYS A 2 -28.96 -9.30 0.67
N ARG A 3 -28.88 -8.36 -0.26
CA ARG A 3 -27.81 -8.25 -1.27
C ARG A 3 -26.52 -7.59 -0.75
N PHE A 4 -26.59 -6.82 0.33
CA PHE A 4 -25.47 -6.01 0.81
C PHE A 4 -25.20 -6.24 2.29
N PHE A 5 -23.95 -6.01 2.70
CA PHE A 5 -23.53 -6.13 4.09
C PHE A 5 -23.74 -4.81 4.82
N ASP A 6 -24.56 -4.86 5.86
CA ASP A 6 -24.72 -3.77 6.83
C ASP A 6 -23.49 -3.70 7.76
N LEU A 7 -23.17 -2.51 8.26
CA LEU A 7 -22.08 -2.29 9.20
C LEU A 7 -22.61 -2.30 10.64
N TYR A 8 -22.02 -3.13 11.48
CA TYR A 8 -22.34 -3.22 12.91
C TYR A 8 -21.11 -2.92 13.78
N ARG A 9 -21.32 -2.27 14.92
CA ARG A 9 -20.36 -2.16 16.02
C ARG A 9 -20.66 -3.27 17.03
N ILE A 10 -19.66 -4.06 17.36
CA ILE A 10 -19.77 -5.14 18.35
C ILE A 10 -19.05 -4.73 19.63
N GLN A 11 -19.74 -4.79 20.77
CA GLN A 11 -19.16 -4.50 22.07
C GLN A 11 -18.54 -5.78 22.65
N LEU A 12 -17.21 -5.79 22.80
CA LEU A 12 -16.44 -6.88 23.36
C LEU A 12 -16.25 -6.68 24.88
N SER A 13 -17.34 -6.61 25.65
CA SER A 13 -17.27 -6.57 27.12
C SER A 13 -17.10 -7.97 27.72
N SER A 14 -16.47 -8.06 28.90
CA SER A 14 -16.32 -9.31 29.67
C SER A 14 -17.64 -9.85 30.21
N GLU A 15 -18.67 -9.01 30.30
CA GLU A 15 -20.03 -9.41 30.67
C GLU A 15 -20.76 -9.87 29.41
N GLN A 16 -20.82 -11.20 29.27
CA GLN A 16 -21.51 -11.92 28.22
C GLN A 16 -22.78 -12.55 28.79
N GLU A 17 -23.93 -12.34 28.14
CA GLU A 17 -25.12 -13.16 28.38
C GLU A 17 -25.16 -14.28 27.33
N GLY A 18 -24.43 -15.37 27.60
CA GLY A 18 -24.18 -16.45 26.63
C GLY A 18 -23.11 -16.10 25.57
N ASN A 19 -23.01 -16.87 24.48
CA ASN A 19 -21.99 -16.66 23.42
C ASN A 19 -22.35 -15.52 22.42
N VAL A 20 -23.13 -14.52 22.84
CA VAL A 20 -23.62 -13.45 21.95
C VAL A 20 -23.09 -12.11 22.42
N TYR A 21 -22.34 -11.44 21.54
CA TYR A 21 -21.88 -10.08 21.79
C TYR A 21 -22.96 -9.06 21.39
N PRO A 22 -23.22 -8.02 22.20
CA PRO A 22 -24.10 -6.94 21.81
C PRO A 22 -23.61 -6.26 20.53
N ALA A 23 -24.49 -6.15 19.53
CA ALA A 23 -24.20 -5.51 18.24
C ALA A 23 -25.16 -4.34 18.00
N THR A 24 -24.61 -3.20 17.59
CA THR A 24 -25.38 -2.00 17.23
C THR A 24 -25.20 -1.72 15.74
N LEU A 25 -26.29 -1.52 15.01
CA LEU A 25 -26.24 -1.12 13.60
C LEU A 25 -25.66 0.28 13.48
N VAL A 26 -24.56 0.43 12.74
CA VAL A 26 -23.90 1.71 12.46
C VAL A 26 -24.38 2.27 11.13
N TYR A 27 -24.44 1.40 10.10
CA TYR A 27 -24.86 1.80 8.76
C TYR A 27 -25.64 0.67 8.10
N LYS A 28 -26.82 1.01 7.58
CA LYS A 28 -27.62 0.11 6.75
C LYS A 28 -27.23 0.33 5.30
N ASN A 29 -26.62 -0.66 4.68
CA ASN A 29 -26.09 -0.56 3.34
C ASN A 29 -27.17 -0.93 2.31
N GLU A 30 -27.86 0.09 1.81
CA GLU A 30 -28.91 -0.10 0.79
C GLU A 30 -28.41 0.15 -0.64
N GLU A 31 -27.22 0.72 -0.77
CA GLU A 31 -26.65 1.20 -2.04
C GLU A 31 -25.46 0.36 -2.54
N GLY A 32 -25.00 -0.61 -1.75
CA GLY A 32 -23.90 -1.50 -2.10
C GLY A 32 -22.53 -0.85 -2.01
N TYR A 33 -22.31 0.01 -1.01
CA TYR A 33 -20.99 0.60 -0.76
C TYR A 33 -20.03 -0.41 -0.10
N ASP A 34 -18.76 -0.32 -0.45
CA ASP A 34 -17.67 -0.97 0.28
C ASP A 34 -17.17 -0.04 1.40
N ILE A 35 -16.88 -0.61 2.57
CA ILE A 35 -16.29 0.12 3.71
C ILE A 35 -14.77 0.17 3.51
N SER A 36 -14.19 1.37 3.42
CA SER A 36 -12.76 1.54 3.14
C SER A 36 -11.95 1.92 4.37
N SER A 37 -12.34 2.96 5.10
CA SER A 37 -11.61 3.45 6.28
C SER A 37 -12.56 4.04 7.32
N ILE A 38 -12.17 4.04 8.59
CA ILE A 38 -12.95 4.56 9.72
C ILE A 38 -12.08 5.55 10.49
N SER A 39 -12.60 6.72 10.84
CA SER A 39 -11.89 7.70 11.66
C SER A 39 -11.70 7.19 13.09
N ASN A 40 -10.67 7.67 13.79
CA ASN A 40 -10.32 7.19 15.15
C ASN A 40 -11.43 7.39 16.20
N ASP A 41 -12.35 8.32 15.97
CA ASP A 41 -13.51 8.59 16.82
C ASP A 41 -14.78 7.86 16.35
N ASP A 42 -14.65 6.97 15.35
CA ASP A 42 -15.71 6.26 14.65
C ASP A 42 -16.81 7.15 14.04
N ARG A 43 -16.59 8.47 13.97
CA ARG A 43 -17.58 9.41 13.45
C ARG A 43 -17.70 9.32 11.94
N TYR A 44 -16.58 9.22 11.24
CA TYR A 44 -16.55 9.25 9.79
C TYR A 44 -16.12 7.89 9.24
N ILE A 45 -16.84 7.46 8.21
CA ILE A 45 -16.51 6.24 7.48
C ILE A 45 -16.37 6.60 6.01
N ALA A 46 -15.20 6.35 5.46
CA ALA A 46 -14.95 6.46 4.04
C ALA A 46 -15.52 5.20 3.35
N LEU A 47 -16.32 5.45 2.33
CA LEU A 47 -17.04 4.45 1.56
C LEU A 47 -16.61 4.54 0.11
N THR A 48 -16.67 3.43 -0.61
CA THR A 48 -16.45 3.41 -2.06
C THR A 48 -17.59 2.71 -2.79
N LYS A 49 -17.83 3.10 -4.03
CA LYS A 49 -18.75 2.42 -4.95
C LYS A 49 -18.00 2.12 -6.24
N THR A 50 -17.69 0.85 -6.45
CA THR A 50 -17.02 0.39 -7.66
C THR A 50 -17.97 0.48 -8.86
N ILE A 51 -17.54 1.13 -9.93
CA ILE A 51 -18.29 1.21 -11.21
C ILE A 51 -17.66 0.26 -12.22
N THR A 52 -16.34 0.35 -12.40
CA THR A 52 -15.53 -0.56 -13.23
C THR A 52 -14.24 -0.92 -12.50
N THR A 53 -13.32 -1.64 -13.15
CA THR A 53 -11.98 -1.94 -12.60
C THR A 53 -11.07 -0.72 -12.49
N THR A 54 -11.41 0.39 -13.15
CA THR A 54 -10.61 1.63 -13.23
C THR A 54 -11.43 2.87 -12.86
N ASN A 55 -12.66 2.67 -12.40
CA ASN A 55 -13.59 3.75 -12.10
C ASN A 55 -14.38 3.43 -10.84
N ASN A 56 -14.33 4.32 -9.85
CA ASN A 56 -15.13 4.22 -8.65
C ASN A 56 -15.43 5.60 -8.07
N GLU A 57 -16.41 5.65 -7.18
CA GLU A 57 -16.79 6.85 -6.46
C GLU A 57 -16.46 6.70 -4.97
N MET A 58 -16.01 7.78 -4.36
CA MET A 58 -15.68 7.89 -2.94
C MET A 58 -16.75 8.72 -2.21
N TYR A 59 -17.18 8.21 -1.07
CA TYR A 59 -18.22 8.81 -0.22
C TYR A 59 -17.76 8.90 1.23
N LEU A 60 -18.42 9.77 1.99
CA LEU A 60 -18.21 9.94 3.43
C LEU A 60 -19.53 9.78 4.17
N LEU A 61 -19.61 8.80 5.07
CA LEU A 61 -20.69 8.66 6.02
C LEU A 61 -20.31 9.38 7.32
N ASP A 62 -21.17 10.28 7.81
CA ASP A 62 -21.14 10.79 9.19
C ASP A 62 -22.10 9.92 10.04
N THR A 63 -21.55 9.10 10.94
CA THR A 63 -22.30 8.14 11.77
C THR A 63 -23.16 8.82 12.83
N GLN A 64 -22.91 10.09 13.16
CA GLN A 64 -23.77 10.85 14.09
C GLN A 64 -25.04 11.34 13.40
N SER A 65 -24.94 11.78 12.15
CA SER A 65 -26.10 12.28 11.39
C SER A 65 -26.76 11.26 10.47
N GLY A 66 -26.07 10.14 10.18
CA GLY A 66 -26.48 9.14 9.20
C GLY A 66 -26.35 9.60 7.73
N LYS A 67 -25.82 10.80 7.48
CA LYS A 67 -25.73 11.37 6.13
C LYS A 67 -24.52 10.79 5.39
N VAL A 68 -24.75 10.39 4.15
CA VAL A 68 -23.70 10.02 3.19
C VAL A 68 -23.50 11.17 2.21
N LYS A 69 -22.24 11.62 2.06
CA LYS A 69 -21.84 12.69 1.13
C LYS A 69 -20.96 12.10 0.02
N HIS A 70 -21.29 12.38 -1.24
CA HIS A 70 -20.41 12.07 -2.38
C HIS A 70 -19.22 13.05 -2.40
N LEU A 71 -17.98 12.54 -2.40
CA LEU A 71 -16.75 13.33 -2.34
C LEU A 71 -16.05 13.50 -3.68
N SER A 72 -16.33 12.63 -4.66
CA SER A 72 -15.60 12.55 -5.92
C SER A 72 -16.50 12.58 -7.16
N PRO A 73 -17.40 13.57 -7.32
CA PRO A 73 -18.11 13.72 -8.58
C PRO A 73 -17.09 13.98 -9.71
N HIS A 74 -17.06 13.13 -10.72
CA HIS A 74 -16.09 13.18 -11.81
C HIS A 74 -16.68 12.67 -13.13
N GLU A 75 -15.95 12.90 -14.22
CA GLU A 75 -16.24 12.35 -15.55
C GLU A 75 -15.09 11.46 -16.01
N GLY A 76 -15.39 10.45 -16.84
CA GLY A 76 -14.39 9.50 -17.32
C GLY A 76 -14.05 8.42 -16.30
N ASP A 77 -12.97 7.69 -16.56
CA ASP A 77 -12.49 6.61 -15.70
C ASP A 77 -11.42 7.15 -14.75
N VAL A 78 -11.82 7.33 -13.48
CA VAL A 78 -10.96 7.83 -12.41
C VAL A 78 -11.16 6.97 -11.18
N SER A 79 -10.07 6.64 -10.50
CA SER A 79 -10.08 5.91 -9.26
C SER A 79 -9.89 6.83 -8.05
N PHE A 80 -10.65 6.62 -6.98
CA PHE A 80 -10.57 7.27 -5.68
C PHE A 80 -10.56 6.21 -4.58
N ASN A 81 -9.42 5.99 -3.95
CA ASN A 81 -9.24 4.92 -2.98
C ASN A 81 -8.88 5.49 -1.60
N PRO A 82 -9.84 5.57 -0.66
CA PRO A 82 -9.58 5.98 0.72
C PRO A 82 -8.48 5.14 1.36
N GLN A 83 -7.54 5.81 2.02
CA GLN A 83 -6.40 5.18 2.68
C GLN A 83 -6.54 5.25 4.20
N TYR A 84 -6.58 6.46 4.77
CA TYR A 84 -6.68 6.68 6.22
C TYR A 84 -7.23 8.07 6.55
N PHE A 85 -7.77 8.23 7.75
CA PHE A 85 -8.09 9.53 8.31
C PHE A 85 -6.89 10.10 9.10
N SER A 86 -6.72 11.42 9.10
CA SER A 86 -5.81 12.08 10.04
C SER A 86 -6.21 11.73 11.48
N LEU A 87 -5.25 11.73 12.40
CA LEU A 87 -5.52 11.31 13.78
C LEU A 87 -6.58 12.15 14.49
N ASP A 88 -6.67 13.43 14.12
CA ASP A 88 -7.67 14.37 14.62
C ASP A 88 -9.01 14.29 13.88
N GLY A 89 -9.14 13.37 12.92
CA GLY A 89 -10.36 13.11 12.16
C GLY A 89 -10.76 14.24 11.23
N LYS A 90 -9.86 15.18 10.90
CA LYS A 90 -10.19 16.35 10.05
C LYS A 90 -9.95 16.13 8.56
N LYS A 91 -9.00 15.28 8.19
CA LYS A 91 -8.67 15.00 6.79
C LYS A 91 -8.85 13.52 6.47
N LEU A 92 -9.36 13.22 5.28
CA LEU A 92 -9.32 11.89 4.67
C LEU A 92 -8.20 11.88 3.63
N PHE A 93 -7.25 10.95 3.74
CA PHE A 93 -6.23 10.70 2.74
C PHE A 93 -6.69 9.58 1.81
N TYR A 94 -6.46 9.75 0.51
CA TYR A 94 -6.88 8.81 -0.53
C TYR A 94 -5.90 8.83 -1.70
N THR A 95 -5.75 7.73 -2.43
CA THR A 95 -5.04 7.74 -3.71
C THR A 95 -6.01 7.99 -4.85
N THR A 96 -5.56 8.72 -5.88
CA THR A 96 -6.34 8.97 -7.08
C THR A 96 -5.45 9.23 -8.29
N ASP A 97 -5.95 8.92 -9.48
CA ASP A 97 -5.37 9.27 -10.78
C ASP A 97 -6.10 10.45 -11.45
N GLU A 98 -6.94 11.19 -10.70
CA GLU A 98 -7.69 12.35 -11.20
C GLU A 98 -6.76 13.37 -11.88
N GLY A 99 -6.86 13.49 -13.20
CA GLY A 99 -6.04 14.42 -13.99
C GLY A 99 -4.55 14.08 -14.03
N SER A 100 -4.17 12.82 -13.78
CA SER A 100 -2.79 12.34 -13.77
C SER A 100 -2.68 10.99 -14.49
N GLU A 101 -1.52 10.71 -15.10
CA GLU A 101 -1.23 9.38 -15.67
C GLU A 101 -0.98 8.34 -14.57
N PHE A 102 -0.39 8.78 -13.45
CA PHE A 102 -0.09 7.93 -12.30
C PHE A 102 -0.92 8.33 -11.10
N ALA A 103 -1.35 7.32 -10.33
CA ALA A 103 -2.01 7.52 -9.06
C ALA A 103 -1.10 8.27 -8.08
N TYR A 104 -1.66 9.25 -7.39
CA TYR A 104 -0.98 10.09 -6.40
C TYR A 104 -1.75 10.11 -5.08
N LEU A 105 -1.10 10.52 -3.99
CA LEU A 105 -1.74 10.69 -2.69
C LEU A 105 -2.36 12.08 -2.59
N ALA A 106 -3.63 12.13 -2.25
CA ALA A 106 -4.39 13.35 -2.00
C ALA A 106 -4.97 13.36 -0.58
N SER A 107 -5.38 14.54 -0.12
CA SER A 107 -6.19 14.70 1.08
C SER A 107 -7.46 15.48 0.78
N TYR A 108 -8.50 15.23 1.58
CA TYR A 108 -9.78 15.93 1.57
C TYR A 108 -10.06 16.43 2.98
N ASP A 109 -10.17 17.75 3.16
CA ASP A 109 -10.57 18.36 4.43
C ASP A 109 -12.08 18.20 4.63
N ILE A 110 -12.47 17.56 5.73
CA ILE A 110 -13.86 17.16 5.96
C ILE A 110 -14.78 18.38 6.17
N ALA A 111 -14.26 19.43 6.81
CA ALA A 111 -15.05 20.61 7.15
C ALA A 111 -15.28 21.52 5.95
N THR A 112 -14.23 21.75 5.15
CA THR A 112 -14.24 22.72 4.05
C THR A 112 -14.53 22.08 2.69
N GLY A 113 -14.20 20.80 2.53
CA GLY A 113 -14.23 20.09 1.26
C GLY A 113 -13.03 20.38 0.34
N GLU A 114 -12.01 21.05 0.85
CA GLU A 114 -10.78 21.33 0.11
C GLU A 114 -10.02 20.02 -0.18
N LYS A 115 -9.55 19.88 -1.43
CA LYS A 115 -8.69 18.78 -1.87
C LYS A 115 -7.26 19.28 -2.06
N GLU A 116 -6.28 18.53 -1.60
CA GLU A 116 -4.86 18.86 -1.72
C GLU A 116 -4.08 17.64 -2.25
N LYS A 117 -3.19 17.85 -3.22
CA LYS A 117 -2.22 16.83 -3.64
C LYS A 117 -1.09 16.79 -2.62
N VAL A 118 -0.94 15.65 -1.93
CA VAL A 118 -0.01 15.46 -0.81
C VAL A 118 1.33 14.92 -1.28
N GLU A 119 1.31 13.92 -2.16
CA GLU A 119 2.52 13.31 -2.70
C GLU A 119 2.25 12.80 -4.11
N GLU A 120 3.21 13.00 -5.02
CA GLU A 120 3.23 12.39 -6.35
C GLU A 120 4.58 11.72 -6.61
N ALA A 121 4.58 10.77 -7.54
CA ALA A 121 5.77 10.05 -7.97
C ALA A 121 5.74 9.87 -9.49
N ALA A 122 6.86 9.42 -10.07
CA ALA A 122 6.94 9.09 -11.49
C ALA A 122 6.23 7.77 -11.86
N TRP A 123 5.55 7.14 -10.89
CA TRP A 123 4.84 5.87 -10.97
C TRP A 123 3.69 5.86 -9.96
N ASP A 124 2.76 4.90 -10.09
CA ASP A 124 1.60 4.80 -9.22
C ASP A 124 1.95 4.69 -7.74
N ILE A 125 1.44 5.63 -6.94
CA ILE A 125 1.28 5.44 -5.50
C ILE A 125 0.13 4.46 -5.29
N MET A 126 0.48 3.21 -5.00
CA MET A 126 -0.46 2.12 -4.78
C MET A 126 -1.25 2.28 -3.46
N GLY A 127 -0.67 2.96 -2.49
CA GLY A 127 -1.31 3.17 -1.21
C GLY A 127 -0.42 3.92 -0.22
N SER A 128 -1.04 4.36 0.87
CA SER A 128 -0.34 4.99 1.98
C SER A 128 -1.04 4.68 3.29
N TYR A 129 -0.30 4.64 4.40
CA TYR A 129 -0.91 4.55 5.72
C TYR A 129 -0.11 5.36 6.73
N ILE A 130 -0.80 5.77 7.80
CA ILE A 130 -0.20 6.43 8.95
C ILE A 130 -0.05 5.45 10.11
N SER A 131 1.06 5.52 10.84
CA SER A 131 1.30 4.72 12.04
C SER A 131 0.38 5.15 13.19
N ARG A 132 0.29 4.30 14.23
CA ARG A 132 -0.73 4.40 15.29
C ARG A 132 -0.85 5.76 15.97
N ASN A 133 0.28 6.41 16.27
CA ASN A 133 0.33 7.73 16.89
C ASN A 133 0.72 8.82 15.90
N GLY A 134 0.72 8.52 14.60
CA GLY A 134 0.87 9.53 13.56
C GLY A 134 2.32 9.91 13.27
N THR A 135 3.28 9.25 13.91
CA THR A 135 4.71 9.59 13.80
C THR A 135 5.25 9.31 12.40
N TYR A 136 4.82 8.21 11.79
CA TYR A 136 5.34 7.76 10.50
C TYR A 136 4.23 7.57 9.48
N ARG A 137 4.45 8.09 8.28
CA ARG A 137 3.63 7.78 7.10
C ARG A 137 4.41 6.88 6.16
N VAL A 138 3.78 5.82 5.69
CA VAL A 138 4.36 4.90 4.70
C VAL A 138 3.65 5.12 3.38
N THR A 139 4.41 5.25 2.29
CA THR A 139 3.91 5.33 0.92
C THR A 139 4.47 4.15 0.13
N VAL A 140 3.62 3.47 -0.63
CA VAL A 140 3.99 2.32 -1.46
C VAL A 140 3.83 2.71 -2.93
N ILE A 141 4.91 2.59 -3.70
CA ILE A 141 5.00 3.00 -5.10
C ILE A 141 5.30 1.77 -5.97
N ASN A 142 4.62 1.63 -7.11
CA ASN A 142 4.90 0.61 -8.11
C ASN A 142 5.90 1.11 -9.17
N ASN A 143 7.19 1.07 -8.87
CA ASN A 143 8.25 1.61 -9.74
C ASN A 143 8.82 0.52 -10.66
N ASP A 144 8.45 0.52 -11.94
CA ASP A 144 8.97 -0.38 -13.00
C ASP A 144 8.96 -1.87 -12.59
N ALA A 145 7.80 -2.35 -12.11
CA ALA A 145 7.56 -3.70 -11.60
C ALA A 145 8.32 -4.06 -10.30
N ARG A 146 8.79 -3.06 -9.55
CA ARG A 146 9.30 -3.20 -8.18
C ARG A 146 8.48 -2.35 -7.22
N THR A 147 8.29 -2.85 -6.01
CA THR A 147 7.70 -2.07 -4.94
C THR A 147 8.78 -1.19 -4.31
N GLU A 148 8.61 0.12 -4.41
CA GLU A 148 9.39 1.11 -3.67
C GLU A 148 8.57 1.54 -2.45
N ILE A 149 9.20 1.55 -1.27
CA ILE A 149 8.55 1.99 -0.04
C ILE A 149 9.28 3.23 0.48
N LYS A 150 8.52 4.31 0.67
CA LYS A 150 8.97 5.52 1.33
C LYS A 150 8.34 5.61 2.71
N ILE A 151 9.14 6.06 3.67
CA ILE A 151 8.69 6.27 5.05
C ILE A 151 9.01 7.72 5.37
N TYR A 152 8.04 8.45 5.89
CA TYR A 152 8.15 9.85 6.26
C TYR A 152 7.98 9.98 7.76
N ASP A 153 8.82 10.78 8.41
CA ASP A 153 8.62 11.22 9.79
C ASP A 153 7.79 12.49 9.80
N GLU A 154 6.52 12.35 10.16
CA GLU A 154 5.54 13.42 10.21
C GLU A 154 5.77 14.34 11.42
N SER A 155 6.53 13.90 12.42
CA SER A 155 6.90 14.72 13.59
C SER A 155 7.77 15.92 13.21
N TYR A 156 8.49 15.81 12.09
CA TYR A 156 9.38 16.86 11.58
C TYR A 156 8.91 17.40 10.22
N GLY A 157 7.59 17.52 10.04
CA GLY A 157 7.01 18.12 8.84
C GLY A 157 7.11 17.23 7.60
N GLY A 158 7.08 15.91 7.79
CA GLY A 158 6.98 14.94 6.69
C GLY A 158 8.31 14.67 5.99
N LYS A 159 9.43 14.62 6.72
CA LYS A 159 10.74 14.35 6.12
C LYS A 159 10.90 12.86 5.81
N GLU A 160 11.32 12.53 4.60
CA GLU A 160 11.64 11.14 4.23
C GLU A 160 12.77 10.57 5.11
N LEU A 161 12.53 9.40 5.68
CA LEU A 161 13.47 8.60 6.43
C LEU A 161 14.21 7.64 5.52
N LYS A 162 15.53 7.79 5.47
CA LYS A 162 16.43 6.81 4.86
C LYS A 162 16.86 5.81 5.93
N ILE A 163 16.43 4.57 5.78
CA ILE A 163 16.84 3.48 6.67
C ILE A 163 18.18 2.94 6.18
N GLU A 164 19.24 3.28 6.90
CA GLU A 164 20.57 2.72 6.65
C GLU A 164 20.63 1.24 7.06
N GLY A 165 21.44 0.46 6.34
CA GLY A 165 21.63 -0.96 6.65
C GLY A 165 20.51 -1.90 6.22
N LEU A 166 19.58 -1.43 5.38
CA LEU A 166 18.64 -2.33 4.71
C LEU A 166 19.39 -3.32 3.80
N PRO A 167 19.01 -4.61 3.80
CA PRO A 167 19.55 -5.58 2.86
C PRO A 167 19.19 -5.21 1.41
N GLU A 168 20.03 -5.59 0.46
CA GLU A 168 19.72 -5.45 -0.97
C GLU A 168 18.51 -6.32 -1.34
N GLY A 169 17.50 -5.72 -1.99
CA GLY A 169 16.31 -6.42 -2.46
C GLY A 169 15.07 -5.52 -2.46
N ASP A 170 13.95 -6.09 -2.88
CA ASP A 170 12.65 -5.44 -2.85
C ASP A 170 12.05 -5.56 -1.45
N VAL A 171 11.69 -4.41 -0.87
CA VAL A 171 11.08 -4.31 0.47
C VAL A 171 9.56 -4.38 0.33
N THR A 172 8.93 -5.26 1.10
CA THR A 172 7.46 -5.46 1.07
C THR A 172 6.90 -5.68 2.47
N GLY A 173 5.57 -5.61 2.60
CA GLY A 173 4.88 -5.95 3.86
C GLY A 173 5.33 -5.12 5.07
N VAL A 174 5.66 -3.85 4.84
CA VAL A 174 6.08 -2.93 5.90
C VAL A 174 4.93 -2.71 6.86
N ASN A 175 5.16 -2.97 8.14
CA ASN A 175 4.22 -2.73 9.22
C ASN A 175 4.95 -2.09 10.41
N ILE A 176 4.36 -1.03 10.95
CA ILE A 176 4.90 -0.31 12.12
C ILE A 176 4.09 -0.74 13.35
N SER A 177 4.79 -1.13 14.41
CA SER A 177 4.18 -1.52 15.68
C SER A 177 3.37 -0.38 16.30
N ASP A 178 2.36 -0.69 17.13
CA ASP A 178 1.54 0.32 17.83
C ASP A 178 2.36 1.29 18.70
N SER A 179 3.49 0.82 19.26
CA SER A 179 4.41 1.68 20.02
C SER A 179 5.32 2.53 19.14
N GLU A 180 5.31 2.30 17.82
CA GLU A 180 6.12 2.95 16.79
C GLU A 180 7.63 2.82 16.98
N LYS A 181 8.07 1.92 17.87
CA LYS A 181 9.49 1.64 18.10
C LYS A 181 10.07 0.67 17.10
N LEU A 182 9.23 -0.21 16.56
CA LEU A 182 9.63 -1.28 15.65
C LEU A 182 8.86 -1.20 14.33
N MET A 183 9.54 -1.56 13.25
CA MET A 183 8.97 -1.83 11.95
C MET A 183 9.33 -3.25 11.53
N SER A 184 8.35 -4.06 11.15
CA SER A 184 8.60 -5.34 10.46
C SER A 184 8.44 -5.16 8.96
N PHE A 185 9.20 -5.93 8.20
CA PHE A 185 9.16 -5.91 6.74
C PHE A 185 9.79 -7.18 6.16
N TYR A 186 9.47 -7.48 4.91
CA TYR A 186 10.10 -8.54 4.15
C TYR A 186 11.10 -7.96 3.17
N VAL A 187 12.23 -8.65 2.99
CA VAL A 187 13.14 -8.41 1.86
C VAL A 187 13.20 -9.66 1.01
N THR A 188 12.95 -9.50 -0.28
CA THR A 188 13.10 -10.53 -1.30
C THR A 188 14.08 -10.07 -2.36
N SER A 189 14.86 -10.98 -2.94
CA SER A 189 15.76 -10.64 -4.02
C SER A 189 15.87 -11.81 -5.00
N SER A 190 16.47 -11.57 -6.16
CA SER A 190 16.85 -12.64 -7.09
C SER A 190 17.74 -13.72 -6.48
N LYS A 191 18.40 -13.44 -5.34
CA LYS A 191 19.32 -14.34 -4.64
C LYS A 191 18.76 -14.87 -3.33
N SER A 192 17.56 -14.45 -2.91
CA SER A 192 16.99 -14.85 -1.62
C SER A 192 15.46 -14.84 -1.65
N PRO A 193 14.79 -15.93 -1.21
CA PRO A 193 13.37 -15.87 -0.89
C PRO A 193 13.07 -14.77 0.13
N ALA A 194 11.80 -14.39 0.25
CA ALA A 194 11.36 -13.43 1.24
C ALA A 194 11.78 -13.85 2.66
N ASN A 195 12.49 -12.96 3.34
CA ASN A 195 12.86 -13.10 4.74
C ASN A 195 12.27 -11.95 5.55
N LEU A 196 11.81 -12.24 6.77
CA LEU A 196 11.28 -11.26 7.70
C LEU A 196 12.44 -10.55 8.42
N PHE A 197 12.34 -9.24 8.49
CA PHE A 197 13.24 -8.35 9.21
C PHE A 197 12.47 -7.50 10.19
N VAL A 198 13.17 -7.01 11.20
CA VAL A 198 12.70 -5.95 12.10
C VAL A 198 13.73 -4.84 12.12
N TYR A 199 13.25 -3.61 11.94
CA TYR A 199 14.00 -2.39 12.16
C TYR A 199 13.54 -1.75 13.49
N ASN A 200 14.49 -1.27 14.27
CA ASN A 200 14.24 -0.51 15.48
C ASN A 200 14.51 0.98 15.22
N PHE A 201 13.48 1.83 15.34
CA PHE A 201 13.60 3.27 15.08
C PHE A 201 14.48 4.00 16.11
N GLU A 202 14.58 3.48 17.35
CA GLU A 202 15.38 4.08 18.42
C GLU A 202 16.87 3.75 18.26
N THR A 203 17.21 2.48 18.02
CA THR A 203 18.61 2.04 17.88
C THR A 203 19.13 2.12 16.45
N LYS A 204 18.23 2.26 15.47
CA LYS A 204 18.50 2.21 14.03
C LYS A 204 19.08 0.87 13.55
N GLU A 205 18.87 -0.19 14.32
CA GLU A 205 19.35 -1.53 13.97
C GLU A 205 18.34 -2.28 13.11
N VAL A 206 18.84 -2.94 12.07
CA VAL A 206 18.09 -3.92 11.27
C VAL A 206 18.49 -5.32 11.69
N LYS A 207 17.50 -6.16 12.02
CA LYS A 207 17.70 -7.55 12.40
C LYS A 207 16.88 -8.48 11.51
N GLN A 208 17.54 -9.45 10.89
CA GLN A 208 16.89 -10.54 10.19
C GLN A 208 16.32 -11.55 11.20
N LEU A 209 15.05 -11.91 11.07
CA LEU A 209 14.35 -12.86 11.95
C LEU A 209 14.23 -14.25 11.35
N THR A 210 14.14 -14.36 10.02
CA THR A 210 14.01 -15.66 9.34
C THR A 210 15.13 -15.87 8.32
N ASN A 211 15.47 -17.13 8.06
CA ASN A 211 16.28 -17.53 6.91
C ASN A 211 15.55 -18.65 6.16
N SER A 212 14.81 -18.26 5.12
CA SER A 212 13.93 -19.12 4.33
C SER A 212 14.66 -19.87 3.21
N MET A 213 15.98 -19.65 3.04
CA MET A 213 16.75 -20.37 2.02
C MET A 213 17.04 -21.81 2.48
N SER A 214 16.82 -22.78 1.59
CA SER A 214 17.24 -24.16 1.85
C SER A 214 18.76 -24.23 2.06
N LYS A 215 19.21 -25.06 3.01
CA LYS A 215 20.64 -25.32 3.24
C LYS A 215 21.35 -25.95 2.04
N GLU A 216 20.58 -26.54 1.12
CA GLU A 216 21.08 -27.17 -0.10
C GLU A 216 21.39 -26.15 -1.22
N ILE A 217 20.89 -24.92 -1.09
CA ILE A 217 21.08 -23.85 -2.07
C ILE A 217 22.15 -22.90 -1.53
N ASN A 218 23.25 -22.76 -2.27
CA ASN A 218 24.25 -21.74 -1.98
C ASN A 218 23.85 -20.42 -2.67
N PRO A 219 23.52 -19.34 -1.94
CA PRO A 219 23.17 -18.04 -2.53
C PRO A 219 24.28 -17.48 -3.42
N GLU A 220 25.55 -17.85 -3.16
CA GLU A 220 26.68 -17.45 -4.01
C GLU A 220 26.65 -18.08 -5.40
N HIS A 221 25.81 -19.08 -5.65
CA HIS A 221 25.60 -19.61 -7.00
C HIS A 221 24.46 -18.88 -7.73
N LEU A 222 23.68 -18.05 -7.03
CA LEU A 222 22.58 -17.29 -7.60
C LEU A 222 23.08 -15.95 -8.17
N VAL A 223 22.34 -15.44 -9.14
CA VAL A 223 22.68 -14.23 -9.89
C VAL A 223 21.57 -13.20 -9.76
N ALA A 224 21.94 -11.92 -9.67
CA ALA A 224 20.96 -10.84 -9.70
C ALA A 224 20.35 -10.76 -11.10
N GLY A 225 19.04 -10.53 -11.18
CA GLY A 225 18.39 -10.21 -12.45
C GLY A 225 18.78 -8.81 -12.90
N GLU A 226 19.22 -8.66 -14.14
CA GLU A 226 19.46 -7.37 -14.78
C GLU A 226 18.19 -6.92 -15.52
N VAL A 227 17.75 -5.68 -15.33
CA VAL A 227 16.70 -5.10 -16.17
C VAL A 227 17.33 -4.75 -17.52
N VAL A 228 16.93 -5.46 -18.57
CA VAL A 228 17.31 -5.19 -19.95
C VAL A 228 16.09 -4.69 -20.71
N ARG A 229 16.30 -3.74 -21.63
CA ARG A 229 15.24 -3.22 -22.51
C ARG A 229 15.50 -3.70 -23.93
N PHE A 230 14.48 -4.20 -24.60
CA PHE A 230 14.54 -4.55 -26.02
C PHE A 230 13.45 -3.83 -26.79
N LYS A 231 13.73 -3.54 -28.07
CA LYS A 231 12.75 -2.91 -28.95
C LYS A 231 11.76 -3.94 -29.45
N SER A 232 10.47 -3.65 -29.26
CA SER A 232 9.35 -4.31 -29.91
C SER A 232 9.35 -4.04 -31.42
N PHE A 233 8.50 -4.74 -32.17
CA PHE A 233 8.37 -4.61 -33.63
C PHE A 233 7.95 -3.20 -34.07
N ASP A 234 7.32 -2.44 -33.19
CA ASP A 234 6.86 -1.05 -33.37
C ASP A 234 7.84 -0.01 -32.80
N GLY A 235 8.96 -0.45 -32.22
CA GLY A 235 9.97 0.42 -31.61
C GLY A 235 9.77 0.74 -30.14
N MET A 236 8.69 0.27 -29.49
CA MET A 236 8.48 0.42 -28.04
C MET A 236 9.54 -0.36 -27.25
N GLU A 237 10.11 0.23 -26.21
CA GLU A 237 11.07 -0.46 -25.34
C GLU A 237 10.36 -1.26 -24.25
N ILE A 238 10.52 -2.58 -24.29
CA ILE A 238 9.93 -3.51 -23.31
C ILE A 238 10.98 -3.88 -22.26
N PRO A 239 10.74 -3.63 -20.96
CA PRO A 239 11.64 -4.06 -19.90
C PRO A 239 11.51 -5.56 -19.64
N CYS A 240 12.64 -6.18 -19.28
CA CYS A 240 12.69 -7.59 -18.94
C CYS A 240 13.80 -7.90 -17.94
N LEU A 241 13.58 -8.90 -17.08
CA LEU A 241 14.59 -9.42 -16.15
C LEU A 241 15.40 -10.54 -16.80
N LEU A 242 16.71 -10.30 -16.95
CA LEU A 242 17.69 -11.25 -17.49
C LEU A 242 18.58 -11.82 -16.38
N TYR A 243 18.61 -13.15 -16.27
CA TYR A 243 19.48 -13.86 -15.33
C TYR A 243 20.61 -14.56 -16.08
N LYS A 244 21.86 -14.10 -15.89
CA LYS A 244 23.06 -14.68 -16.52
C LYS A 244 23.82 -15.56 -15.53
N PRO A 245 23.94 -16.88 -15.74
CA PRO A 245 24.74 -17.75 -14.88
C PRO A 245 26.20 -17.27 -14.73
N LYS A 246 26.78 -17.41 -13.54
CA LYS A 246 28.17 -16.96 -13.24
C LYS A 246 29.25 -17.65 -14.09
N THR A 247 28.97 -18.82 -14.65
CA THR A 247 29.94 -19.67 -15.35
C THR A 247 29.87 -19.59 -16.88
N LEU A 248 29.22 -18.56 -17.43
CA LEU A 248 29.15 -18.36 -18.88
C LEU A 248 30.54 -18.08 -19.47
N ALA A 249 30.97 -18.89 -20.44
CA ALA A 249 32.11 -18.59 -21.31
C ALA A 249 31.67 -17.61 -22.42
N GLU A 250 32.55 -16.69 -22.83
CA GLU A 250 32.27 -15.57 -23.76
C GLU A 250 31.64 -15.95 -25.12
N TYR A 251 31.60 -17.23 -25.52
CA TYR A 251 31.26 -17.65 -26.89
C TYR A 251 30.20 -18.74 -27.02
N SER A 252 29.40 -19.01 -26.00
CA SER A 252 28.30 -20.00 -26.08
C SER A 252 26.97 -19.38 -26.55
N THR A 253 26.41 -19.89 -27.66
CA THR A 253 25.03 -19.61 -28.11
C THR A 253 24.00 -20.01 -27.04
N LEU A 254 23.07 -19.09 -26.75
CA LEU A 254 22.31 -18.92 -25.49
C LEU A 254 21.29 -19.99 -25.10
N VAL A 255 21.20 -20.24 -23.78
CA VAL A 255 19.95 -20.45 -23.04
C VAL A 255 20.00 -19.54 -21.80
N GLY A 256 19.63 -18.27 -21.95
CA GLY A 256 19.34 -17.39 -20.81
C GLY A 256 17.88 -17.55 -20.42
N ILE A 257 17.58 -17.63 -19.12
CA ILE A 257 16.18 -17.64 -18.66
C ILE A 257 15.67 -16.20 -18.64
N VAL A 258 14.74 -15.91 -19.55
CA VAL A 258 13.99 -14.66 -19.64
C VAL A 258 12.67 -14.90 -18.90
N GLN A 259 12.51 -14.34 -17.70
CA GLN A 259 11.42 -14.75 -16.81
C GLN A 259 10.15 -13.87 -16.94
N LYS A 260 10.26 -12.63 -17.44
CA LYS A 260 9.09 -11.75 -17.56
C LYS A 260 9.33 -10.60 -18.54
N CYS A 261 8.70 -10.62 -19.71
CA CYS A 261 8.57 -9.47 -20.59
C CYS A 261 7.20 -8.83 -20.30
N ILE A 262 7.15 -7.56 -19.92
CA ILE A 262 5.89 -6.86 -19.64
C ILE A 262 5.56 -5.99 -20.85
N VAL A 263 4.53 -6.38 -21.60
CA VAL A 263 3.94 -5.53 -22.63
C VAL A 263 2.79 -4.78 -21.95
N HIS A 264 2.91 -3.47 -21.81
CA HIS A 264 1.79 -2.59 -21.48
C HIS A 264 0.97 -2.32 -22.73
#